data_AF-A0A8T5ND48-F1
#
_entry.id   AF-A0A8T5ND48-F1
#
_cell.length_a   1.000
_cell.length_b   1.000
_cell.length_c   1.000
_cell.angle_alpha   90.00
_cell.angle_beta   90.00
_cell.angle_gamma   90.00
#
_symmetry.space_group_name_H-M   'P 1'
#
loop_
_entity.id
_entity.type
_entity.pdbx_description
1 polymer ?
#
loop_
_entity_poly.entity_id
_entity_poly.type
_entity_poly.pdbx_seq_one_letter_code
_entity_poly.pdbx_strand_id
1 'polypeptide(L)'
;MKILVITGRLAENAVRRSVKDGADVLVLGIEVAAFTTPALLRRSLPQNKYDMILVPGLASGDYSGLEREINTPVKLGPKHAVDLGFVLSYAGDTAFSTKIPACELLKEKRKDSALEKAAELEESSTASLSIRDMKLGGNSRMKVMAEVVDAGHLSDKELTNRILYFVEQGADIIDLGLSLDTTEEETRTAVNIARSAAKVPLSVDTLDPCLLNTALDSGIDMVLSLNSRNMDEVKENIIKKSTTAVIIPDHSTDIDSLFHNIDHARKIGITNIIADPVLEPSGHGFLGSLNRFREFRERDRTTPL
;
A
#
# COMPACT_ATOMS: atom_id res chain seq x y z
N MET A 1 16.44 10.10 29.21
CA MET A 1 17.29 11.03 28.43
C MET A 1 16.51 12.29 28.17
N LYS A 2 17.07 13.47 28.44
CA LYS A 2 16.43 14.77 28.22
C LYS A 2 16.92 15.35 26.90
N ILE A 3 16.02 15.45 25.92
CA ILE A 3 16.33 15.87 24.55
C ILE A 3 15.72 17.25 24.30
N LEU A 4 16.42 18.10 23.55
CA LEU A 4 15.90 19.36 23.04
C LEU A 4 15.74 19.27 21.51
N VAL A 5 14.53 19.45 20.99
CA VAL A 5 14.25 19.51 19.55
C VAL A 5 14.17 20.96 19.10
N ILE A 6 14.93 21.30 18.06
CA ILE A 6 14.98 22.63 17.48
C ILE A 6 14.01 22.73 16.30
N THR A 7 13.17 23.76 16.32
CA THR A 7 12.24 24.05 15.22
C THR A 7 12.12 25.54 14.95
N GLY A 8 11.45 25.89 13.85
CA GLY A 8 11.13 27.25 13.44
C GLY A 8 9.63 27.46 13.49
N ARG A 9 9.17 28.70 13.28
CA ARG A 9 7.77 29.07 13.48
C ARG A 9 6.79 28.28 12.62
N LEU A 10 7.13 28.00 11.35
CA LEU A 10 6.23 27.29 10.43
C LEU A 10 5.93 25.84 10.85
N ALA A 11 6.90 25.17 11.49
CA ALA A 11 6.79 23.77 11.86
C ALA A 11 6.48 23.55 13.34
N GLU A 12 6.33 24.61 14.15
CA GLU A 12 6.11 24.52 15.60
C GLU A 12 4.97 23.56 15.96
N ASN A 13 3.79 23.77 15.37
CA ASN A 13 2.60 22.95 15.67
C ASN A 13 2.77 21.49 15.24
N ALA A 14 3.49 21.24 14.15
CA ALA A 14 3.78 19.86 13.71
C ALA A 14 4.77 19.19 14.69
N VAL A 15 5.86 19.89 15.04
CA VAL A 15 6.88 19.38 15.95
C VAL A 15 6.31 19.11 17.35
N ARG A 16 5.56 20.04 17.94
CA ARG A 16 4.95 19.84 19.27
C ARG A 16 4.01 18.62 19.28
N ARG A 17 3.19 18.45 18.23
CA ARG A 17 2.30 17.28 18.09
C ARG A 17 3.05 15.97 17.95
N SER A 18 4.18 15.97 17.25
CA SER A 18 4.98 14.76 17.01
C SER A 18 5.86 14.38 18.19
N VAL A 19 6.40 15.36 18.92
CA VAL A 19 7.26 15.16 20.09
C VAL A 19 6.44 14.79 21.33
N LYS A 20 5.26 15.40 21.53
CA LYS A 20 4.45 15.26 22.75
C LYS A 20 5.33 15.49 23.99
N ASP A 21 5.38 14.54 24.92
CA ASP A 21 6.19 14.60 26.14
C ASP A 21 7.59 13.96 25.98
N GLY A 22 7.97 13.57 24.76
CA GLY A 22 9.21 12.87 24.48
C GLY A 22 10.47 13.75 24.45
N ALA A 23 10.31 15.07 24.30
CA ALA A 23 11.41 16.03 24.31
C ALA A 23 10.91 17.47 24.58
N ASP A 24 11.80 18.34 25.03
CA ASP A 24 11.53 19.78 25.07
C ASP A 24 11.65 20.35 23.65
N VAL A 25 10.86 21.38 23.33
CA VAL A 25 10.86 22.02 22.00
C VAL A 25 11.31 23.48 22.12
N LEU A 26 12.40 23.83 21.43
CA LEU A 26 12.85 25.21 21.26
C LEU A 26 12.46 25.72 19.86
N VAL A 27 11.66 26.79 19.84
CA VAL A 27 11.28 27.49 18.61
C VAL A 27 12.22 28.67 18.43
N LEU A 28 13.00 28.64 17.35
CA LEU A 28 13.89 29.74 16.98
C LEU A 28 13.11 30.88 16.33
N GLY A 29 13.64 32.10 16.41
CA GLY A 29 13.09 33.30 15.77
C GLY A 29 13.19 33.33 14.23
N ILE A 30 13.16 32.16 13.57
CA ILE A 30 13.21 31.98 12.12
C ILE A 30 12.01 31.16 11.65
N GLU A 31 11.62 31.32 10.39
CA GLU A 31 10.48 30.59 9.82
C GLU A 31 10.80 29.10 9.63
N VAL A 32 11.96 28.78 9.07
CA VAL A 32 12.36 27.42 8.66
C VAL A 32 13.62 27.00 9.41
N ALA A 33 13.52 25.98 10.27
CA ALA A 33 14.64 25.54 11.10
C ALA A 33 15.79 24.86 10.34
N ALA A 34 15.63 24.49 9.07
CA ALA A 34 16.75 24.01 8.26
C ALA A 34 17.86 25.08 8.12
N PHE A 35 17.51 26.37 8.29
CA PHE A 35 18.47 27.49 8.31
C PHE A 35 19.09 27.74 9.70
N THR A 36 18.97 26.80 10.64
CA THR A 36 19.63 26.92 11.95
C THR A 36 21.15 27.01 11.76
N THR A 37 21.76 27.97 12.45
CA THR A 37 23.22 28.13 12.50
C THR A 37 23.71 27.95 13.94
N PRO A 38 24.99 27.59 14.16
CA PRO A 38 25.55 27.49 15.51
C PRO A 38 25.40 28.79 16.31
N ALA A 39 25.59 29.95 15.67
CA ALA A 39 25.45 31.26 16.32
C ALA A 39 24.01 31.56 16.77
N LEU A 40 23.02 31.23 15.94
CA LEU A 40 21.61 31.41 16.28
C LEU A 40 21.19 30.48 17.42
N LEU A 41 21.60 29.20 17.33
CA LEU A 41 21.31 28.22 18.36
C LEU A 41 21.92 28.66 19.69
N ARG A 42 23.21 29.04 19.71
CA ARG A 42 23.92 29.54 20.90
C ARG A 42 23.17 30.65 21.64
N ARG A 43 22.61 31.62 20.92
CA ARG A 43 21.87 32.76 21.52
C ARG A 43 20.51 32.39 22.09
N SER A 44 19.94 31.27 21.62
CA SER A 44 18.56 30.88 21.91
C SER A 44 18.46 29.71 22.88
N LEU A 45 19.58 29.03 23.16
CA LEU A 45 19.61 27.87 24.04
C LEU A 45 19.18 28.25 25.47
N PRO A 46 18.26 27.51 26.09
CA PRO A 46 17.89 27.72 27.48
C PRO A 46 19.01 27.23 28.42
N GLN A 47 18.98 27.70 29.67
CA GLN A 47 19.97 27.33 30.71
C GLN A 47 19.85 25.86 31.19
N ASN A 48 18.82 25.14 30.75
CA ASN A 48 18.61 23.74 31.10
C ASN A 48 19.71 22.85 30.49
N LYS A 49 20.17 21.84 31.25
CA LYS A 49 21.02 20.78 30.70
C LYS A 49 20.20 19.78 29.91
N TYR A 50 20.71 19.41 28.74
CA TYR A 50 20.17 18.35 27.88
C TYR A 50 21.24 17.31 27.63
N ASP A 51 20.81 16.08 27.39
CA ASP A 51 21.71 14.99 26.98
C ASP A 51 21.98 15.05 25.48
N MET A 52 21.08 15.66 24.70
CA MET A 52 21.20 15.81 23.25
C MET A 52 20.30 16.93 22.72
N ILE A 53 20.78 17.63 21.69
CA ILE A 53 20.00 18.59 20.90
C ILE A 53 19.80 18.01 19.49
N LEU A 54 18.55 17.98 19.02
CA LEU A 54 18.20 17.58 17.66
C LEU A 54 17.86 18.80 16.82
N VAL A 55 18.69 19.07 15.80
CA VAL A 55 18.37 20.05 14.75
C VAL A 55 17.65 19.35 13.59
N PRO A 56 16.93 20.06 12.70
CA PRO A 56 16.27 19.41 11.57
C PRO A 56 17.24 18.61 10.71
N GLY A 57 16.78 17.49 10.15
CA GLY A 57 17.61 16.64 9.30
C GLY A 57 18.16 17.32 8.04
N LEU A 58 17.54 18.42 7.61
CA LEU A 58 17.98 19.22 6.47
C LEU A 58 18.93 20.37 6.85
N ALA A 59 19.31 20.50 8.12
CA ALA A 59 20.27 21.51 8.54
C ALA A 59 21.69 21.14 8.05
N SER A 60 22.40 22.12 7.49
CA SER A 60 23.72 21.93 6.86
C SER A 60 24.90 22.51 7.66
N GLY A 61 24.65 23.05 8.87
CA GLY A 61 25.68 23.68 9.68
C GLY A 61 26.63 22.69 10.38
N ASP A 62 27.89 23.10 10.58
CA ASP A 62 28.83 22.42 11.47
C ASP A 62 28.65 22.92 12.91
N TYR A 63 28.18 22.04 13.80
CA TYR A 63 27.92 22.35 15.20
C TYR A 63 29.04 21.93 16.15
N SER A 64 30.14 21.35 15.65
CA SER A 64 31.22 20.78 16.48
C SER A 64 31.87 21.77 17.45
N GLY A 65 31.95 23.04 17.06
CA GLY A 65 32.43 24.13 17.94
C GLY A 65 31.47 24.42 19.07
N LEU A 66 30.16 24.45 18.77
CA LEU A 66 29.11 24.66 19.76
C LEU A 66 29.00 23.47 20.72
N GLU A 67 29.06 22.23 20.21
CA GLU A 67 29.01 21.00 21.02
C GLU A 67 30.06 21.01 22.14
N ARG A 68 31.30 21.44 21.82
CA ARG A 68 32.40 21.55 22.79
C ARG A 68 32.16 22.62 23.84
N GLU A 69 31.53 23.73 23.46
CA GLU A 69 31.25 24.84 24.37
C GLU A 69 30.15 24.50 25.38
N ILE A 70 29.04 23.93 24.90
CA ILE A 70 27.87 23.62 25.74
C ILE A 70 27.95 22.22 26.36
N ASN A 71 28.98 21.45 26.02
CA ASN A 71 29.17 20.06 26.44
C ASN A 71 27.92 19.19 26.22
N THR A 72 27.23 19.39 25.09
CA THR A 72 26.01 18.67 24.72
C THR A 72 26.09 18.34 23.23
N PRO A 73 25.87 17.08 22.81
CA PRO A 73 25.87 16.71 21.40
C PRO A 73 24.69 17.35 20.65
N VAL A 74 24.98 17.86 19.45
CA VAL A 74 24.01 18.44 18.51
C VAL A 74 23.96 17.53 17.30
N LYS A 75 22.87 16.77 17.14
CA LYS A 75 22.71 15.76 16.09
C LYS A 75 21.56 16.13 15.14
N LEU A 76 21.59 15.55 13.95
CA LEU A 76 20.51 15.70 12.97
C LEU A 76 19.33 14.81 13.37
N GLY A 77 18.15 15.42 13.50
CA GLY A 77 16.86 14.75 13.59
C GLY A 77 16.35 14.29 12.20
N PRO A 78 15.05 13.98 12.08
CA PRO A 78 14.46 13.61 10.80
C PRO A 78 14.29 14.83 9.87
N LYS A 79 14.11 14.55 8.57
CA LYS A 79 13.79 15.58 7.57
C LYS A 79 12.36 16.14 7.76
N HIS A 80 11.43 15.31 8.22
CA HIS A 80 10.02 15.68 8.41
C HIS A 80 9.63 15.62 9.89
N ALA A 81 8.87 16.61 10.37
CA ALA A 81 8.47 16.70 11.77
C ALA A 81 7.65 15.49 12.26
N VAL A 82 6.81 14.91 11.37
CA VAL A 82 5.95 13.76 11.68
C VAL A 82 6.72 12.54 12.18
N ASP A 83 7.99 12.42 11.80
CA ASP A 83 8.87 11.32 12.15
C ASP A 83 9.52 11.45 13.53
N LEU A 84 9.42 12.62 14.19
CA LEU A 84 10.12 12.88 15.44
C LEU A 84 9.73 11.91 16.54
N GLY A 85 8.45 11.56 16.66
CA GLY A 85 7.99 10.59 17.67
C GLY A 85 8.69 9.25 17.54
N PHE A 86 8.78 8.73 16.31
CA PHE A 86 9.51 7.49 16.01
C PHE A 86 11.02 7.65 16.22
N VAL A 87 11.63 8.76 15.78
CA VAL A 87 13.06 8.98 16.02
C VAL A 87 13.40 9.02 17.51
N LEU A 88 12.59 9.73 18.31
CA LEU A 88 12.81 9.88 19.74
C LEU A 88 12.70 8.54 20.49
N SER A 89 11.84 7.62 20.05
CA SER A 89 11.75 6.30 20.69
C SER A 89 13.02 5.46 20.55
N TYR A 90 13.91 5.76 19.59
CA TYR A 90 15.20 5.11 19.41
C TYR A 90 16.40 5.93 19.90
N ALA A 91 16.17 7.09 20.52
CA ALA A 91 17.25 7.99 20.92
C ALA A 91 18.16 7.42 22.02
N GLY A 92 17.67 6.45 22.81
CA GLY A 92 18.48 5.73 23.80
C GLY A 92 19.37 4.63 23.19
N ASP A 93 18.96 4.04 22.07
CA ASP A 93 19.57 2.84 21.50
C ASP A 93 20.33 3.10 20.19
N THR A 94 20.25 4.31 19.65
CA THR A 94 20.84 4.67 18.36
C THR A 94 21.69 5.93 18.47
N ALA A 95 22.94 5.85 18.02
CA ALA A 95 23.81 7.01 17.89
C ALA A 95 23.42 7.84 16.67
N PHE A 96 22.77 8.99 16.89
CA PHE A 96 22.45 9.93 15.81
C PHE A 96 23.68 10.65 15.27
N SER A 97 23.62 11.01 13.98
CA SER A 97 24.73 11.57 13.22
C SER A 97 24.65 13.09 13.12
N THR A 98 25.79 13.73 12.88
CA THR A 98 25.87 15.16 12.51
C THR A 98 25.75 15.38 11.00
N LYS A 99 25.78 14.31 10.20
CA LYS A 99 25.80 14.36 8.73
C LYS A 99 24.64 13.61 8.07
N ILE A 100 24.15 12.55 8.72
CA ILE A 100 23.08 11.70 8.20
C ILE A 100 21.81 11.98 9.00
N PRO A 101 20.69 12.35 8.36
CA PRO A 101 19.42 12.57 9.05
C PRO A 101 18.94 11.32 9.78
N ALA A 102 18.33 11.48 10.95
CA ALA A 102 17.88 10.34 11.76
C ALA A 102 16.88 9.43 11.03
N CYS A 103 16.04 9.98 10.13
CA CYS A 103 15.11 9.18 9.33
C CYS A 103 15.82 8.23 8.35
N GLU A 104 16.99 8.62 7.83
CA GLU A 104 17.79 7.75 6.95
C GLU A 104 18.53 6.67 7.76
N LEU A 105 19.06 7.04 8.94
CA LEU A 105 19.72 6.09 9.85
C LEU A 105 18.76 4.99 10.33
N LEU A 106 17.49 5.34 10.51
CA LEU A 106 16.46 4.44 11.01
C LEU A 106 15.58 3.85 9.89
N LYS A 107 16.00 3.94 8.62
CA LYS A 107 15.19 3.52 7.48
C LYS A 107 14.76 2.05 7.57
N GLU A 108 15.71 1.15 7.80
CA GLU A 108 15.43 -0.28 7.93
C GLU A 108 14.59 -0.58 9.19
N LYS A 109 14.94 0.00 10.34
CA LYS A 109 14.13 -0.16 11.57
C LYS A 109 12.68 0.31 11.38
N ARG A 110 12.47 1.41 10.65
CA ARG A 110 11.12 1.91 10.33
C ARG A 110 10.39 0.96 9.42
N LYS A 111 11.06 0.44 8.39
CA LYS A 111 10.49 -0.55 7.48
C LYS A 111 10.04 -1.79 8.24
N ASP A 112 10.92 -2.35 9.08
CA ASP A 112 10.63 -3.56 9.87
C ASP A 112 9.45 -3.33 10.82
N SER A 113 9.47 -2.21 11.57
CA SER A 113 8.36 -1.84 12.46
C SER A 113 7.04 -1.62 11.69
N ALA A 114 7.08 -1.04 10.49
CA ALA A 114 5.89 -0.87 9.66
C ALA A 114 5.34 -2.20 9.14
N LEU A 115 6.22 -3.14 8.76
CA LEU A 115 5.83 -4.48 8.32
C LEU A 115 5.23 -5.30 9.46
N GLU A 116 5.86 -5.27 10.64
CA GLU A 116 5.32 -5.90 11.85
C GLU A 116 3.95 -5.31 12.19
N LYS A 117 3.81 -3.99 12.16
CA LYS A 117 2.53 -3.35 12.45
C LYS A 117 1.46 -3.69 11.43
N ALA A 118 1.81 -3.75 10.15
CA ALA A 118 0.90 -4.17 9.09
C ALA A 118 0.46 -5.63 9.28
N ALA A 119 1.35 -6.52 9.70
CA ALA A 119 1.03 -7.92 9.99
C ALA A 119 0.09 -8.05 11.20
N GLU A 120 0.35 -7.35 12.30
CA GLU A 120 -0.53 -7.33 13.48
C GLU A 120 -1.95 -6.84 13.15
N LEU A 121 -2.05 -5.75 12.37
CA LEU A 121 -3.33 -5.19 11.95
C LEU A 121 -4.07 -6.14 11.01
N GLU A 122 -3.34 -6.81 10.11
CA GLU A 122 -3.93 -7.80 9.21
C GLU A 122 -4.43 -9.04 9.98
N GLU A 123 -3.68 -9.53 10.95
CA GLU A 123 -4.05 -10.69 11.78
C GLU A 123 -5.35 -10.41 12.56
N SER A 124 -5.44 -9.25 13.19
CA SER A 124 -6.62 -8.80 13.95
C SER A 124 -7.77 -8.24 13.09
N SER A 125 -7.57 -8.13 11.77
CA SER A 125 -8.61 -7.60 10.88
C SER A 125 -9.78 -8.55 10.66
N THR A 126 -10.92 -7.96 10.34
CA THR A 126 -12.11 -8.60 9.81
C THR A 126 -12.11 -8.50 8.28
N ALA A 127 -12.68 -9.51 7.63
CA ALA A 127 -12.79 -9.58 6.18
C ALA A 127 -14.26 -9.79 5.79
N SER A 128 -14.65 -9.27 4.62
CA SER A 128 -15.97 -9.52 4.04
C SER A 128 -15.95 -10.77 3.17
N LEU A 129 -14.79 -11.11 2.60
CA LEU A 129 -14.55 -12.35 1.87
C LEU A 129 -13.10 -12.83 2.08
N SER A 130 -12.82 -14.06 1.68
CA SER A 130 -11.48 -14.63 1.73
C SER A 130 -11.20 -15.45 0.49
N ILE A 131 -10.04 -15.26 -0.11
CA ILE A 131 -9.52 -16.15 -1.14
C ILE A 131 -8.45 -17.00 -0.47
N ARG A 132 -8.75 -18.29 -0.27
CA ARG A 132 -7.93 -19.17 0.58
C ARG A 132 -7.84 -18.60 2.00
N ASP A 133 -6.64 -18.32 2.48
CA ASP A 133 -6.31 -17.69 3.75
C ASP A 133 -6.20 -16.16 3.66
N MET A 134 -6.24 -15.58 2.46
CA MET A 134 -6.11 -14.14 2.26
C MET A 134 -7.45 -13.43 2.47
N LYS A 135 -7.48 -12.53 3.47
CA LYS A 135 -8.62 -11.67 3.81
C LYS A 135 -8.81 -10.56 2.79
N LEU A 136 -10.06 -10.26 2.44
CA LEU A 136 -10.45 -9.17 1.54
C LEU A 136 -11.66 -8.41 2.09
N GLY A 137 -11.62 -7.08 1.98
CA GLY A 137 -12.65 -6.19 2.49
C GLY A 137 -12.58 -5.97 4.02
N GLY A 138 -13.67 -5.45 4.60
CA GLY A 138 -13.70 -5.09 6.01
C GLY A 138 -12.65 -4.03 6.37
N ASN A 139 -11.78 -4.35 7.32
CA ASN A 139 -10.64 -3.52 7.72
C ASN A 139 -9.30 -4.22 7.51
N SER A 140 -9.25 -5.25 6.66
CA SER A 140 -7.98 -5.82 6.20
C SER A 140 -7.20 -4.79 5.39
N ARG A 141 -5.88 -4.96 5.27
CA ARG A 141 -5.09 -4.08 4.41
C ARG A 141 -5.46 -4.28 2.94
N MET A 142 -5.18 -3.27 2.14
CA MET A 142 -5.20 -3.36 0.68
C MET A 142 -4.24 -4.46 0.21
N LYS A 143 -4.69 -5.26 -0.77
CA LYS A 143 -3.89 -6.31 -1.40
C LYS A 143 -3.25 -5.79 -2.68
N VAL A 144 -2.05 -6.29 -2.96
CA VAL A 144 -1.30 -5.96 -4.18
C VAL A 144 -1.46 -7.12 -5.15
N MET A 145 -2.18 -6.88 -6.23
CA MET A 145 -2.26 -7.79 -7.37
C MET A 145 -1.24 -7.37 -8.41
N ALA A 146 -0.41 -8.31 -8.87
CA ALA A 146 0.60 -8.06 -9.89
C ALA A 146 0.23 -8.81 -11.18
N GLU A 147 0.04 -8.05 -12.26
CA GLU A 147 -0.30 -8.58 -13.57
C GLU A 147 0.93 -9.09 -14.31
N VAL A 148 0.85 -10.33 -14.80
CA VAL A 148 1.72 -10.85 -15.84
C VAL A 148 1.02 -10.66 -17.18
N VAL A 149 1.43 -9.61 -17.89
CA VAL A 149 0.89 -9.29 -19.22
C VAL A 149 1.22 -10.42 -20.22
N ASP A 150 0.20 -10.80 -20.99
CA ASP A 150 0.25 -11.80 -22.07
C ASP A 150 0.73 -13.18 -21.58
N ALA A 151 0.23 -13.61 -20.42
CA ALA A 151 0.68 -14.83 -19.75
C ALA A 151 0.49 -16.10 -20.60
N GLY A 152 -0.48 -16.12 -21.52
CA GLY A 152 -0.75 -17.25 -22.42
C GLY A 152 0.38 -17.54 -23.42
N HIS A 153 1.12 -16.51 -23.85
CA HIS A 153 2.16 -16.65 -24.88
C HIS A 153 3.59 -16.69 -24.34
N LEU A 154 3.76 -16.52 -23.03
CA LEU A 154 5.08 -16.61 -22.41
C LEU A 154 5.58 -18.05 -22.35
N SER A 155 6.88 -18.24 -22.57
CA SER A 155 7.49 -19.53 -22.26
C SER A 155 7.40 -19.83 -20.75
N ASP A 156 7.42 -21.12 -20.40
CA ASP A 156 7.40 -21.58 -19.01
C ASP A 156 8.43 -20.85 -18.13
N LYS A 157 9.65 -20.69 -18.64
CA LYS A 157 10.72 -20.00 -17.92
C LYS A 157 10.43 -18.51 -17.73
N GLU A 158 9.89 -17.84 -18.74
CA GLU A 158 9.57 -16.41 -18.66
C GLU A 158 8.42 -16.15 -17.68
N LEU A 159 7.34 -16.92 -17.81
CA LEU A 159 6.18 -16.84 -16.92
C LEU A 159 6.59 -17.11 -15.47
N THR A 160 7.31 -18.21 -15.22
CA THR A 160 7.80 -18.57 -13.89
C THR A 160 8.68 -17.47 -13.29
N ASN A 161 9.64 -16.93 -14.06
CA ASN A 161 10.53 -15.89 -13.56
C ASN A 161 9.79 -14.59 -13.19
N ARG A 162 8.80 -14.18 -14.00
CA ARG A 162 7.98 -12.98 -13.71
C ARG A 162 7.15 -13.18 -12.44
N ILE A 163 6.52 -14.34 -12.31
CA ILE A 163 5.71 -14.71 -11.14
C ILE A 163 6.56 -14.69 -9.87
N LEU A 164 7.71 -15.38 -9.88
CA LEU A 164 8.61 -15.43 -8.72
C LEU A 164 9.10 -14.03 -8.35
N TYR A 165 9.45 -13.21 -9.34
CA TYR A 165 9.84 -11.82 -9.10
C TYR A 165 8.73 -11.03 -8.39
N PHE A 166 7.47 -11.11 -8.86
CA PHE A 166 6.36 -10.39 -8.22
C PHE A 166 6.08 -10.88 -6.81
N VAL A 167 6.13 -12.19 -6.56
CA VAL A 167 5.99 -12.75 -5.22
C VAL A 167 7.12 -12.25 -4.30
N GLU A 168 8.37 -12.22 -4.77
CA GLU A 168 9.50 -11.66 -4.03
C GLU A 168 9.36 -10.17 -3.73
N GLN A 169 8.69 -9.41 -4.61
CA GLN A 169 8.35 -8.00 -4.39
C GLN A 169 7.14 -7.80 -3.46
N GLY A 170 6.48 -8.88 -3.01
CA GLY A 170 5.37 -8.84 -2.07
C GLY A 170 3.99 -8.76 -2.70
N ALA A 171 3.81 -9.25 -3.93
CA ALA A 171 2.49 -9.44 -4.52
C ALA A 171 1.67 -10.44 -3.70
N ASP A 172 0.43 -10.06 -3.37
CA ASP A 172 -0.54 -10.89 -2.68
C ASP A 172 -1.32 -11.79 -3.65
N ILE A 173 -1.45 -11.37 -4.90
CA ILE A 173 -2.18 -12.09 -5.97
C ILE A 173 -1.37 -11.95 -7.25
N ILE A 174 -1.29 -13.03 -8.02
CA ILE A 174 -0.76 -13.00 -9.39
C ILE A 174 -1.94 -13.03 -10.35
N ASP A 175 -2.00 -12.01 -11.22
CA ASP A 175 -3.02 -11.91 -12.25
C ASP A 175 -2.42 -12.28 -13.61
N LEU A 176 -3.11 -13.17 -14.32
CA LEU A 176 -2.69 -13.68 -15.62
C LEU A 176 -3.51 -12.96 -16.70
N GLY A 177 -2.91 -11.91 -17.27
CA GLY A 177 -3.52 -11.18 -18.38
C GLY A 177 -3.49 -12.03 -19.65
N LEU A 178 -4.67 -12.37 -20.19
CA LEU A 178 -4.79 -13.16 -21.42
C LEU A 178 -5.12 -12.24 -22.60
N SER A 179 -4.40 -12.43 -23.68
CA SER A 179 -4.65 -11.72 -24.94
C SER A 179 -5.84 -12.33 -25.69
N LEU A 180 -6.41 -11.57 -26.63
CA LEU A 180 -7.62 -11.96 -27.37
C LEU A 180 -7.41 -13.22 -28.25
N ASP A 181 -6.18 -13.51 -28.64
CA ASP A 181 -5.78 -14.66 -29.44
C ASP A 181 -5.28 -15.84 -28.61
N THR A 182 -5.23 -15.72 -27.28
CA THR A 182 -4.89 -16.82 -26.38
C THR A 182 -5.90 -17.97 -26.53
N THR A 183 -5.39 -19.20 -26.68
CA THR A 183 -6.20 -20.41 -26.77
C THR A 183 -6.52 -21.03 -25.40
N GLU A 184 -7.48 -21.96 -25.37
CA GLU A 184 -7.77 -22.75 -24.16
C GLU A 184 -6.55 -23.57 -23.69
N GLU A 185 -5.76 -24.13 -24.62
CA GLU A 185 -4.57 -24.91 -24.28
C GLU A 185 -3.48 -24.03 -23.64
N GLU A 186 -3.25 -22.84 -24.18
CA GLU A 186 -2.33 -21.85 -23.62
C GLU A 186 -2.81 -21.35 -22.26
N THR A 187 -4.11 -21.09 -22.10
CA THR A 187 -4.72 -20.71 -20.81
C THR A 187 -4.48 -21.80 -19.76
N ARG A 188 -4.77 -23.06 -20.09
CA ARG A 188 -4.54 -24.20 -19.21
C ARG A 188 -3.07 -24.31 -18.81
N THR A 189 -2.19 -24.14 -19.78
CA THR A 189 -0.73 -24.20 -19.58
C THR A 189 -0.25 -23.09 -18.66
N ALA A 190 -0.66 -21.84 -18.91
CA ALA A 190 -0.31 -20.67 -18.10
C ALA A 190 -0.78 -20.82 -16.65
N VAL A 191 -2.04 -21.24 -16.41
CA VAL A 191 -2.56 -21.45 -15.06
C VAL A 191 -1.78 -22.55 -14.32
N ASN A 192 -1.46 -23.66 -14.99
CA ASN A 192 -0.69 -24.76 -14.40
C ASN A 192 0.74 -24.36 -14.03
N ILE A 193 1.41 -23.60 -14.89
CA ILE A 193 2.75 -23.05 -14.62
C ILE A 193 2.68 -22.10 -13.44
N ALA A 194 1.74 -21.15 -13.45
CA ALA A 194 1.57 -20.19 -12.37
C ALA A 194 1.28 -20.86 -11.03
N ARG A 195 0.43 -21.89 -11.03
CA ARG A 195 0.10 -22.70 -9.84
C ARG A 195 1.30 -23.44 -9.28
N SER A 196 2.21 -23.88 -10.15
CA SER A 196 3.43 -24.58 -9.78
C SER A 196 4.50 -23.61 -9.25
N ALA A 197 4.55 -22.39 -9.78
CA ALA A 197 5.52 -21.37 -9.42
C ALA A 197 5.19 -20.65 -8.10
N ALA A 198 3.90 -20.44 -7.78
CA ALA A 198 3.49 -19.62 -6.64
C ALA A 198 2.34 -20.21 -5.81
N LYS A 199 2.39 -19.94 -4.50
CA LYS A 199 1.36 -20.33 -3.53
C LYS A 199 0.27 -19.28 -3.32
N VAL A 200 0.54 -18.03 -3.70
CA VAL A 200 -0.43 -16.95 -3.60
C VAL A 200 -1.65 -17.25 -4.49
N PRO A 201 -2.82 -16.65 -4.18
CA PRO A 201 -3.96 -16.69 -5.08
C PRO A 201 -3.62 -16.30 -6.51
N LEU A 202 -4.24 -16.98 -7.46
CA LEU A 202 -4.14 -16.69 -8.88
C LEU A 202 -5.45 -16.11 -9.39
N SER A 203 -5.30 -15.11 -10.25
CA SER A 203 -6.36 -14.43 -10.97
C SER A 203 -6.13 -14.56 -12.48
N VAL A 204 -7.20 -14.50 -13.27
CA VAL A 204 -7.14 -14.45 -14.73
C VAL A 204 -7.91 -13.23 -15.22
N ASP A 205 -7.33 -12.48 -16.16
CA ASP A 205 -7.97 -11.31 -16.78
C ASP A 205 -8.33 -11.62 -18.23
N THR A 206 -9.63 -11.84 -18.47
CA THR A 206 -10.27 -11.98 -19.76
C THR A 206 -11.79 -11.86 -19.65
N LEU A 207 -12.43 -11.38 -20.72
CA LEU A 207 -13.89 -11.38 -20.84
C LEU A 207 -14.44 -12.60 -21.61
N ASP A 208 -13.57 -13.43 -22.18
CA ASP A 208 -13.94 -14.60 -22.99
C ASP A 208 -14.44 -15.76 -22.10
N PRO A 209 -15.71 -16.19 -22.24
CA PRO A 209 -16.28 -17.28 -21.44
C PRO A 209 -15.55 -18.63 -21.57
N CYS A 210 -15.00 -18.95 -22.74
CA CYS A 210 -14.27 -20.20 -22.98
C CYS A 210 -12.95 -20.21 -22.20
N LEU A 211 -12.22 -19.09 -22.22
CA LEU A 211 -10.97 -18.95 -21.48
C LEU A 211 -11.23 -18.91 -19.97
N LEU A 212 -12.27 -18.20 -19.52
CA LEU A 212 -12.70 -18.19 -18.13
C LEU A 212 -13.02 -19.60 -17.62
N ASN A 213 -13.84 -20.36 -18.34
CA ASN A 213 -14.17 -21.75 -17.98
C ASN A 213 -12.91 -22.63 -17.94
N THR A 214 -12.00 -22.45 -18.89
CA THR A 214 -10.73 -23.20 -18.91
C THR A 214 -9.84 -22.87 -17.71
N ALA A 215 -9.76 -21.60 -17.31
CA ALA A 215 -9.01 -21.19 -16.13
C ALA A 215 -9.65 -21.71 -14.83
N LEU A 216 -10.98 -21.68 -14.73
CA LEU A 216 -11.76 -22.25 -13.62
C LEU A 216 -11.52 -23.76 -13.46
N ASP A 217 -11.53 -24.50 -14.55
CA ASP A 217 -11.25 -25.93 -14.54
C ASP A 217 -9.80 -26.25 -14.14
N SER A 218 -8.87 -25.37 -14.52
CA SER A 218 -7.45 -25.42 -14.14
C SER A 218 -7.16 -24.95 -12.70
N GLY A 219 -8.17 -24.44 -11.97
CA GLY A 219 -8.06 -24.08 -10.56
C GLY A 219 -7.58 -22.65 -10.29
N ILE A 220 -8.05 -21.68 -11.09
CA ILE A 220 -7.93 -20.25 -10.78
C ILE A 220 -8.75 -19.88 -9.53
N ASP A 221 -8.24 -18.96 -8.72
CA ASP A 221 -8.90 -18.55 -7.46
C ASP A 221 -9.82 -17.33 -7.64
N MET A 222 -9.57 -16.54 -8.68
CA MET A 222 -10.31 -15.34 -9.00
C MET A 222 -10.43 -15.12 -10.52
N VAL A 223 -11.52 -14.47 -10.96
CA VAL A 223 -11.71 -14.06 -12.36
C VAL A 223 -11.95 -12.55 -12.49
N LEU A 224 -11.28 -11.94 -13.46
CA LEU A 224 -11.47 -10.58 -13.95
C LEU A 224 -11.88 -10.71 -15.41
N SER A 225 -13.06 -10.27 -15.82
CA SER A 225 -14.17 -9.86 -14.97
C SER A 225 -15.48 -10.36 -15.55
N LEU A 226 -16.53 -10.31 -14.73
CA LEU A 226 -17.88 -10.70 -15.12
C LEU A 226 -18.75 -9.46 -15.32
N ASN A 227 -19.57 -9.51 -16.36
CA ASN A 227 -20.62 -8.54 -16.66
C ASN A 227 -21.88 -9.26 -17.19
N SER A 228 -22.89 -8.54 -17.66
CA SER A 228 -24.13 -9.16 -18.11
C SER A 228 -23.96 -10.11 -19.31
N ARG A 229 -22.87 -9.99 -20.07
CA ARG A 229 -22.66 -10.71 -21.33
C ARG A 229 -22.02 -12.08 -21.15
N ASN A 230 -21.17 -12.26 -20.14
CA ASN A 230 -20.39 -13.50 -19.95
C ASN A 230 -20.79 -14.29 -18.70
N MET A 231 -21.44 -13.65 -17.72
CA MET A 231 -21.67 -14.24 -16.40
C MET A 231 -22.51 -15.52 -16.43
N ASP A 232 -23.56 -15.56 -17.26
CA ASP A 232 -24.46 -16.71 -17.35
C ASP A 232 -23.78 -17.96 -17.93
N GLU A 233 -22.76 -17.79 -18.78
CA GLU A 233 -22.02 -18.88 -19.42
C GLU A 233 -20.98 -19.52 -18.49
N VAL A 234 -20.49 -18.78 -17.50
CA VAL A 234 -19.43 -19.27 -16.58
C VAL A 234 -19.94 -19.58 -15.18
N LYS A 235 -21.20 -19.23 -14.85
CA LYS A 235 -21.75 -19.33 -13.49
C LYS A 235 -21.63 -20.72 -12.86
N GLU A 236 -21.84 -21.79 -13.64
CA GLU A 236 -21.82 -23.16 -13.11
C GLU A 236 -20.45 -23.49 -12.52
N ASN A 237 -19.38 -23.12 -13.22
CA ASN A 237 -18.01 -23.34 -12.78
C ASN A 237 -17.63 -22.41 -11.64
N ILE A 238 -18.02 -21.13 -11.68
CA ILE A 238 -17.80 -20.17 -10.57
C ILE A 238 -18.40 -20.71 -9.27
N ILE A 239 -19.67 -21.15 -9.31
CA ILE A 239 -20.39 -21.65 -8.15
C ILE A 239 -19.76 -22.96 -7.65
N LYS A 240 -19.53 -23.91 -8.55
CA LYS A 240 -18.95 -25.23 -8.22
C LYS A 240 -17.59 -25.12 -7.57
N LYS A 241 -16.77 -24.16 -8.01
CA LYS A 241 -15.40 -23.94 -7.49
C LYS A 241 -15.35 -22.93 -6.35
N SER A 242 -16.47 -22.23 -6.08
CA SER A 242 -16.53 -21.09 -5.14
C SER A 242 -15.49 -20.01 -5.46
N THR A 243 -15.21 -19.80 -6.75
CA THR A 243 -14.23 -18.83 -7.24
C THR A 243 -14.70 -17.41 -6.99
N THR A 244 -13.78 -16.50 -6.65
CA THR A 244 -14.11 -15.08 -6.48
C THR A 244 -14.27 -14.41 -7.84
N ALA A 245 -15.30 -13.60 -8.01
CA ALA A 245 -15.56 -12.88 -9.26
C ALA A 245 -15.51 -11.37 -9.04
N VAL A 246 -14.71 -10.69 -9.87
CA VAL A 246 -14.80 -9.23 -10.01
C VAL A 246 -15.93 -8.93 -10.99
N ILE A 247 -16.89 -8.12 -10.56
CA ILE A 247 -18.04 -7.71 -11.36
C ILE A 247 -17.85 -6.26 -11.77
N ILE A 248 -17.94 -6.02 -13.07
CA ILE A 248 -17.82 -4.70 -13.70
C ILE A 248 -19.17 -4.25 -14.28
N PRO A 249 -19.38 -2.93 -14.50
CA PRO A 249 -20.49 -2.44 -15.30
C PRO A 249 -20.38 -2.88 -16.77
N ASP A 250 -21.50 -2.87 -17.48
CA ASP A 250 -21.54 -3.15 -18.93
C ASP A 250 -20.96 -1.99 -19.74
N HIS A 251 -21.00 -0.78 -19.16
CA HIS A 251 -20.46 0.45 -19.72
C HIS A 251 -19.77 1.25 -18.60
N SER A 252 -18.55 1.76 -18.84
CA SER A 252 -17.76 2.44 -17.79
C SER A 252 -18.50 3.60 -17.13
N THR A 253 -19.39 4.29 -17.85
CA THR A 253 -20.12 5.45 -17.34
C THR A 253 -21.41 5.11 -16.58
N ASP A 254 -21.84 3.85 -16.56
CA ASP A 254 -23.14 3.41 -16.03
C ASP A 254 -22.97 2.59 -14.74
N ILE A 255 -23.01 3.28 -13.60
CA ILE A 255 -22.94 2.63 -12.29
C ILE A 255 -24.18 1.77 -11.98
N ASP A 256 -25.34 2.07 -12.56
CA ASP A 256 -26.54 1.27 -12.32
C ASP A 256 -26.41 -0.11 -12.97
N SER A 257 -25.73 -0.22 -14.12
CA SER A 257 -25.38 -1.52 -14.71
C SER A 257 -24.53 -2.38 -13.77
N LEU A 258 -23.59 -1.80 -13.01
CA LEU A 258 -22.81 -2.53 -12.00
C LEU A 258 -23.71 -3.10 -10.90
N PHE A 259 -24.66 -2.32 -10.38
CA PHE A 259 -25.61 -2.81 -9.37
C PHE A 259 -26.50 -3.92 -9.92
N HIS A 260 -27.00 -3.78 -11.15
CA HIS A 260 -27.76 -4.84 -11.80
C HIS A 260 -26.94 -6.12 -11.96
N ASN A 261 -25.68 -6.01 -12.38
CA ASN A 261 -24.78 -7.16 -12.54
C ASN A 261 -24.49 -7.84 -11.20
N ILE A 262 -24.24 -7.08 -10.13
CA ILE A 262 -24.05 -7.63 -8.77
C ILE A 262 -25.31 -8.34 -8.27
N ASP A 263 -26.49 -7.75 -8.46
CA ASP A 263 -27.75 -8.35 -8.04
C ASP A 263 -28.08 -9.62 -8.85
N HIS A 264 -27.76 -9.62 -10.15
CA HIS A 264 -27.87 -10.81 -11.00
C HIS A 264 -26.95 -11.92 -10.50
N ALA A 265 -25.67 -11.62 -10.29
CA ALA A 265 -24.67 -12.56 -9.77
C ALA A 265 -25.14 -13.23 -8.46
N ARG A 266 -25.65 -12.43 -7.52
CA ARG A 266 -26.22 -12.94 -6.26
C ARG A 266 -27.43 -13.85 -6.49
N LYS A 267 -28.35 -13.47 -7.37
CA LYS A 267 -29.55 -14.27 -7.69
C LYS A 267 -29.23 -15.62 -8.31
N ILE A 268 -28.20 -15.67 -9.16
CA ILE A 268 -27.77 -16.93 -9.80
C ILE A 268 -26.85 -17.78 -8.91
N GLY A 269 -26.48 -17.28 -7.72
CA GLY A 269 -25.76 -18.05 -6.70
C GLY A 269 -24.26 -17.74 -6.57
N ILE A 270 -23.74 -16.73 -7.27
CA ILE A 270 -22.37 -16.25 -7.08
C ILE A 270 -22.33 -15.40 -5.80
N THR A 271 -21.54 -15.83 -4.82
CA THR A 271 -21.50 -15.22 -3.48
C THR A 271 -20.21 -14.47 -3.19
N ASN A 272 -19.09 -14.91 -3.75
CA ASN A 272 -17.78 -14.29 -3.59
C ASN A 272 -17.59 -13.18 -4.64
N ILE A 273 -18.07 -11.98 -4.33
CA ILE A 273 -18.11 -10.85 -5.26
C ILE A 273 -17.18 -9.72 -4.79
N ILE A 274 -16.41 -9.20 -5.74
CA ILE A 274 -15.73 -7.90 -5.66
C ILE A 274 -16.36 -7.01 -6.73
N ALA A 275 -16.65 -5.76 -6.41
CA ALA A 275 -17.21 -4.81 -7.35
C ALA A 275 -16.12 -3.91 -7.92
N ASP A 276 -16.12 -3.65 -9.22
CA ASP A 276 -15.22 -2.70 -9.86
C ASP A 276 -16.02 -1.69 -10.71
N PRO A 277 -16.18 -0.43 -10.24
CA PRO A 277 -16.78 0.68 -11.00
C PRO A 277 -16.00 1.15 -12.23
N VAL A 278 -14.85 0.52 -12.51
CA VAL A 278 -13.91 0.78 -13.61
C VAL A 278 -13.30 2.17 -13.56
N LEU A 279 -11.98 2.22 -13.34
CA LEU A 279 -11.21 3.45 -13.38
C LEU A 279 -10.94 3.88 -14.82
N GLU A 280 -11.23 5.14 -15.14
CA GLU A 280 -10.97 5.69 -16.48
C GLU A 280 -9.62 6.44 -16.52
N PRO A 281 -8.91 6.42 -17.66
CA PRO A 281 -7.60 7.04 -17.75
C PRO A 281 -7.65 8.57 -17.63
N SER A 282 -6.52 9.15 -17.24
CA SER A 282 -6.35 10.60 -17.17
C SER A 282 -6.72 11.27 -18.50
N GLY A 283 -7.52 12.34 -18.41
CA GLY A 283 -8.02 13.07 -19.58
C GLY A 283 -9.24 12.45 -20.28
N HIS A 284 -9.68 11.26 -19.87
CA HIS A 284 -10.76 10.51 -20.52
C HIS A 284 -11.83 10.02 -19.52
N GLY A 285 -12.13 10.83 -18.50
CA GLY A 285 -13.19 10.50 -17.53
C GLY A 285 -12.73 10.17 -16.10
N PHE A 286 -11.43 10.20 -15.81
CA PHE A 286 -10.87 9.87 -14.48
C PHE A 286 -11.61 10.50 -13.27
N LEU A 287 -11.95 11.79 -13.32
CA LEU A 287 -12.70 12.43 -12.23
C LEU A 287 -14.12 11.87 -12.09
N GLY A 288 -14.76 11.55 -13.22
CA GLY A 288 -16.05 10.87 -13.26
C GLY A 288 -15.96 9.47 -12.67
N SER A 289 -14.90 8.70 -12.99
CA SER A 289 -14.69 7.38 -12.43
C SER A 289 -14.49 7.41 -10.91
N LEU A 290 -13.70 8.34 -10.38
CA LEU A 290 -13.55 8.48 -8.91
C LEU A 290 -14.89 8.77 -8.21
N ASN A 291 -15.77 9.57 -8.82
CA ASN A 291 -17.10 9.80 -8.29
C ASN A 291 -17.95 8.52 -8.27
N ARG A 292 -17.79 7.61 -9.24
CA ARG A 292 -18.49 6.31 -9.24
C ARG A 292 -18.03 5.41 -8.09
N PHE A 293 -16.73 5.38 -7.76
CA PHE A 293 -16.24 4.67 -6.56
C PHE A 293 -16.88 5.20 -5.28
N ARG A 294 -17.01 6.54 -5.16
CA ARG A 294 -17.70 7.16 -4.01
C ARG A 294 -19.17 6.80 -3.98
N GLU A 295 -19.88 6.96 -5.10
CA GLU A 295 -21.31 6.65 -5.21
C GLU A 295 -21.60 5.18 -4.91
N PHE A 296 -20.74 4.27 -5.40
CA PHE A 296 -20.86 2.85 -5.10
C PHE A 296 -20.84 2.62 -3.59
N ARG A 297 -19.86 3.19 -2.88
CA ARG A 297 -19.72 3.02 -1.42
C ARG A 297 -20.85 3.66 -0.61
N GLU A 298 -21.50 4.70 -1.14
CA GLU A 298 -22.69 5.31 -0.53
C GLU A 298 -23.90 4.36 -0.58
N ARG A 299 -24.05 3.61 -1.69
CA ARG A 299 -25.16 2.68 -1.95
C ARG A 299 -24.93 1.26 -1.41
N ASP A 300 -23.72 0.72 -1.53
CA ASP A 300 -23.30 -0.58 -0.98
C ASP A 300 -22.10 -0.41 -0.04
N ARG A 301 -22.35 -0.63 1.25
CA ARG A 301 -21.35 -0.49 2.32
C ARG A 301 -20.56 -1.76 2.60
N THR A 302 -20.93 -2.87 1.97
CA THR A 302 -20.51 -4.22 2.37
C THR A 302 -19.68 -4.94 1.30
N THR A 303 -20.04 -4.79 0.02
CA THR A 303 -19.29 -5.43 -1.06
C THR A 303 -17.90 -4.82 -1.15
N PRO A 304 -16.84 -5.64 -1.21
CA PRO A 304 -15.49 -5.13 -1.44
C PRO A 304 -15.36 -4.46 -2.81
N LEU A 305 -14.51 -3.42 -2.84
CA LEU A 305 -14.03 -2.73 -4.03
C LEU A 305 -12.57 -3.10 -4.25
#